data_AF-A0A3D5YCD5-F1
#
_entry.id   AF-A0A3D5YCD5-F1
#
_cell.length_a   1.000
_cell.length_b   1.000
_cell.length_c   1.000
_cell.angle_alpha   90.00
_cell.angle_beta   90.00
_cell.angle_gamma   90.00
#
_symmetry.space_group_name_H-M   'P 1'
#
loop_
_entity.id
_entity.type
_entity.pdbx_description
1 polymer ?
#
loop_
_entity_poly.entity_id
_entity_poly.type
_entity_poly.pdbx_seq_one_letter_code
_entity_poly.pdbx_strand_id
1 'polypeptide(L)'
;MTLAIILSIVMAMGFAYKVNASPDLAPEELEKAKKIFFNRCAGCHGTLRKGATGPEITDKKLKEKNYDTNIITAFITNGTGGGMPSFSGDFSAEEINIMARFLQNPPPVPPEFPLEQMTESWRLIVPPAQRPKKPEHSKNWQNFFGIVLRDAGKVAILDGDSKEVVSIVDTGFAVHILRSSASGRYFYS
;
A
#
# COMPACT_ATOMS: atom_id res chain seq x y z
N MET A 1 50.02 -51.30 -35.92
CA MET A 1 49.23 -50.87 -37.11
C MET A 1 47.78 -50.73 -36.65
N THR A 2 47.44 -49.58 -36.08
CA THR A 2 46.69 -48.49 -36.74
C THR A 2 45.23 -48.85 -36.97
N LEU A 3 44.34 -48.33 -36.12
CA LEU A 3 43.11 -47.69 -36.59
C LEU A 3 42.60 -46.70 -35.52
N ALA A 4 42.40 -45.46 -35.95
CA ALA A 4 42.14 -44.30 -35.13
C ALA A 4 40.68 -44.24 -34.65
N ILE A 5 40.49 -43.83 -33.40
CA ILE A 5 39.19 -43.47 -32.82
C ILE A 5 38.88 -42.04 -33.26
N ILE A 6 37.93 -41.87 -34.18
CA ILE A 6 37.39 -40.56 -34.56
C ILE A 6 36.32 -40.19 -33.53
N LEU A 7 36.66 -39.24 -32.65
CA LEU A 7 35.76 -38.60 -31.70
C LEU A 7 34.99 -37.49 -32.43
N SER A 8 33.77 -37.78 -32.87
CA SER A 8 32.88 -36.79 -33.47
C SER A 8 32.32 -35.86 -32.38
N ILE A 9 32.95 -34.69 -32.22
CA ILE A 9 32.46 -33.59 -31.40
C ILE A 9 31.23 -32.98 -32.11
N VAL A 10 30.03 -33.32 -31.64
CA VAL A 10 28.82 -32.57 -31.98
C VAL A 10 28.84 -31.30 -31.14
N MET A 11 29.30 -30.21 -31.75
CA MET A 11 29.30 -28.87 -31.18
C MET A 11 27.85 -28.38 -31.08
N ALA A 12 27.23 -28.55 -29.92
CA ALA A 12 25.96 -27.92 -29.61
C ALA A 12 26.18 -26.40 -29.51
N MET A 13 25.88 -25.67 -30.59
CA MET A 13 25.69 -24.22 -30.53
C MET A 13 24.44 -23.95 -29.68
N GLY A 14 24.65 -23.81 -28.38
CA GLY A 14 23.66 -23.24 -27.47
C GLY A 14 23.44 -21.78 -27.84
N PHE A 15 22.34 -21.48 -28.53
CA PHE A 15 21.78 -20.14 -28.51
C PHE A 15 21.39 -19.83 -27.07
N ALA A 16 22.22 -19.07 -26.36
CA ALA A 16 21.85 -18.47 -25.10
C ALA A 16 20.69 -17.51 -25.37
N TYR A 17 19.45 -17.97 -25.15
CA TYR A 17 18.33 -17.08 -24.97
C TYR A 17 18.69 -16.17 -23.80
N LYS A 18 18.91 -14.88 -24.07
CA LYS A 18 18.94 -13.87 -23.02
C LYS A 18 17.59 -13.93 -22.31
N VAL A 19 17.54 -14.58 -21.15
CA VAL A 19 16.50 -14.28 -20.17
C VAL A 19 16.67 -12.79 -19.90
N ASN A 20 15.68 -11.98 -20.28
CA ASN A 20 15.65 -10.57 -19.88
C ASN A 20 15.64 -10.56 -18.35
N ALA A 21 16.82 -10.37 -17.77
CA ALA A 21 16.98 -10.12 -16.34
C ALA A 21 16.16 -8.88 -16.02
N SER A 22 15.41 -8.93 -14.91
CA SER A 22 14.68 -7.77 -14.44
C SER A 22 15.66 -6.61 -14.25
N PRO A 23 15.32 -5.37 -14.63
CA PRO A 23 16.25 -4.26 -14.51
C PRO A 23 16.68 -4.05 -13.06
N ASP A 24 17.98 -3.87 -12.86
CA ASP A 24 18.54 -3.58 -11.53
C ASP A 24 18.04 -2.22 -11.02
N LEU A 25 17.78 -2.16 -9.72
CA LEU A 25 17.39 -0.97 -8.96
C LEU A 25 18.36 -0.78 -7.80
N ALA A 26 18.89 0.44 -7.66
CA ALA A 26 19.64 0.78 -6.46
C ALA A 26 18.71 0.73 -5.21
N PRO A 27 19.25 0.50 -4.00
CA PRO A 27 18.43 0.42 -2.77
C PRO A 27 17.52 1.65 -2.56
N GLU A 28 18.03 2.84 -2.85
CA GLU A 28 17.27 4.10 -2.73
C GLU A 28 16.13 4.18 -3.76
N GLU A 29 16.38 3.75 -5.00
CA GLU A 29 15.36 3.68 -6.05
C GLU A 29 14.27 2.68 -5.67
N LEU A 30 14.64 1.54 -5.08
CA LEU A 30 13.70 0.53 -4.62
C LEU A 30 12.77 1.08 -3.53
N GLU A 31 13.31 1.76 -2.52
CA GLU A 31 12.49 2.37 -1.46
C GLU A 31 11.60 3.49 -2.00
N LYS A 32 12.10 4.30 -2.94
CA LYS A 32 11.31 5.32 -3.63
C LYS A 32 10.15 4.68 -4.42
N ALA A 33 10.44 3.64 -5.19
CA ALA A 33 9.44 2.93 -5.99
C ALA A 33 8.37 2.25 -5.12
N LYS A 34 8.76 1.62 -4.00
CA LYS A 34 7.81 1.04 -3.04
C LYS A 34 6.82 2.08 -2.52
N LYS A 35 7.32 3.26 -2.13
CA LYS A 35 6.47 4.36 -1.63
C LYS A 35 5.53 4.89 -2.71
N ILE A 36 6.03 5.15 -3.91
CA ILE A 36 5.20 5.60 -5.04
C ILE A 36 4.13 4.55 -5.36
N PHE A 37 4.53 3.28 -5.50
CA PHE A 37 3.62 2.20 -5.82
C PHE A 37 2.50 2.08 -4.78
N PHE A 38 2.84 2.04 -3.50
CA PHE A 38 1.86 1.89 -2.43
C PHE A 38 0.87 3.06 -2.39
N ASN A 39 1.36 4.29 -2.53
CA ASN A 39 0.54 5.49 -2.42
C ASN A 39 -0.29 5.80 -3.68
N ARG A 40 0.15 5.37 -4.86
CA ARG A 40 -0.40 5.84 -6.14
C ARG A 40 -0.87 4.74 -7.09
N CYS A 41 -0.47 3.48 -6.88
CA CYS A 41 -0.76 2.38 -7.81
C CYS A 41 -1.50 1.21 -7.14
N ALA A 42 -1.15 0.89 -5.89
CA ALA A 42 -1.62 -0.30 -5.18
C ALA A 42 -3.14 -0.31 -4.93
N GLY A 43 -3.78 0.86 -4.84
CA GLY A 43 -5.23 0.96 -4.71
C GLY A 43 -5.98 0.33 -5.90
N CYS A 44 -5.45 0.49 -7.13
CA CYS A 44 -6.07 -0.08 -8.33
C CYS A 44 -5.50 -1.45 -8.70
N HIS A 45 -4.19 -1.65 -8.52
CA HIS A 45 -3.50 -2.87 -8.97
C HIS A 45 -3.26 -3.91 -7.87
N GLY A 46 -3.61 -3.60 -6.63
CA GLY A 46 -3.34 -4.41 -5.45
C GLY A 46 -1.88 -4.32 -4.99
N THR A 47 -1.64 -4.51 -3.69
CA THR A 47 -0.30 -4.49 -3.08
C THR A 47 0.63 -5.54 -3.67
N LEU A 48 0.08 -6.72 -4.00
CA LEU A 48 0.78 -7.82 -4.68
C LEU A 48 0.69 -7.76 -6.21
N ARG A 49 0.20 -6.65 -6.78
CA ARG A 49 0.07 -6.42 -8.23
C ARG A 49 -0.88 -7.39 -8.96
N LYS A 50 -1.78 -8.07 -8.23
CA LYS A 50 -2.72 -9.06 -8.75
C LYS A 50 -4.00 -8.50 -9.36
N GLY A 51 -4.13 -7.18 -9.39
CA GLY A 51 -5.32 -6.48 -9.86
C GLY A 51 -6.34 -6.28 -8.74
N ALA A 52 -7.13 -5.22 -8.87
CA ALA A 52 -8.31 -4.93 -8.07
C ALA A 52 -9.36 -4.30 -8.98
N THR A 53 -9.31 -2.98 -9.16
CA THR A 53 -10.04 -2.28 -10.22
C THR A 53 -9.25 -2.23 -11.53
N GLY A 54 -7.93 -2.09 -11.43
CA GLY A 54 -6.98 -2.19 -12.53
C GLY A 54 -6.51 -3.63 -12.78
N PRO A 55 -5.88 -3.90 -13.93
CA PRO A 55 -5.43 -5.24 -14.30
C PRO A 55 -4.29 -5.76 -13.43
N GLU A 56 -4.05 -7.07 -13.50
CA GLU A 56 -2.81 -7.67 -12.99
C GLU A 56 -1.58 -7.11 -13.73
N ILE A 57 -0.60 -6.63 -12.95
CA ILE A 57 0.68 -6.08 -13.43
C ILE A 57 1.87 -6.72 -12.71
N THR A 58 1.77 -8.01 -12.41
CA THR A 58 2.89 -8.80 -11.90
C THR A 58 4.03 -8.84 -12.92
N ASP A 59 5.27 -9.02 -12.46
CA ASP A 59 6.44 -9.10 -13.34
C ASP A 59 6.26 -10.22 -14.38
N LYS A 60 5.71 -11.37 -13.97
CA LYS A 60 5.36 -12.46 -14.88
C LYS A 60 4.35 -12.01 -15.94
N LYS A 61 3.30 -11.27 -15.55
CA LYS A 61 2.26 -10.83 -16.48
C LYS A 61 2.80 -9.83 -17.51
N LEU A 62 3.66 -8.91 -17.07
CA LEU A 62 4.31 -7.94 -17.93
C LEU A 62 5.27 -8.62 -18.92
N LYS A 63 6.03 -9.64 -18.46
CA LYS A 63 6.87 -10.49 -19.31
C LYS A 63 6.05 -11.26 -20.35
N GLU A 64 4.93 -11.88 -19.96
CA GLU A 64 4.00 -12.56 -20.89
C GLU A 64 3.47 -11.63 -21.99
N LYS A 65 3.28 -10.35 -21.66
CA LYS A 65 2.80 -9.32 -22.60
C LYS A 65 3.92 -8.69 -23.44
N ASN A 66 5.18 -9.07 -23.22
CA ASN A 66 6.36 -8.43 -23.80
C ASN A 66 6.41 -6.92 -23.53
N TYR A 67 5.96 -6.49 -22.34
CA TYR A 67 6.03 -5.09 -21.93
C TYR A 67 7.38 -4.82 -21.29
N ASP A 68 8.22 -4.10 -22.03
CA ASP A 68 9.54 -3.64 -21.56
C ASP A 68 9.44 -2.29 -20.83
N THR A 69 10.59 -1.80 -20.35
CA THR A 69 10.68 -0.50 -19.65
C THR A 69 10.10 0.65 -20.47
N ASN A 70 10.25 0.66 -21.80
CA ASN A 70 9.79 1.75 -22.65
C ASN A 70 8.26 1.74 -22.78
N ILE A 71 7.67 0.57 -22.99
CA ILE A 71 6.22 0.39 -23.05
C ILE A 71 5.58 0.76 -21.71
N ILE A 72 6.15 0.29 -20.60
CA ILE A 72 5.63 0.59 -19.27
C ILE A 72 5.77 2.08 -18.95
N THR A 73 6.91 2.70 -19.30
CA THR A 73 7.10 4.16 -19.19
C THR A 73 6.02 4.90 -19.97
N ALA A 74 5.75 4.52 -21.21
CA ALA A 74 4.72 5.17 -22.02
C ALA A 74 3.32 5.05 -21.39
N PHE A 75 2.97 3.89 -20.82
CA PHE A 75 1.69 3.73 -20.11
C PHE A 75 1.59 4.58 -18.85
N ILE A 76 2.64 4.66 -18.04
CA ILE A 76 2.63 5.49 -16.82
C ILE A 76 2.58 6.98 -17.19
N THR A 77 3.37 7.39 -18.19
CA THR A 77 3.40 8.78 -18.66
C THR A 77 2.05 9.20 -19.23
N ASN A 78 1.44 8.39 -20.09
CA ASN A 78 0.28 8.82 -20.89
C ASN A 78 -1.07 8.30 -20.36
N GLY A 79 -1.06 7.38 -19.40
CA GLY A 79 -2.25 6.63 -19.02
C GLY A 79 -2.70 5.64 -20.10
N THR A 80 -3.90 5.09 -19.94
CA THR A 80 -4.52 4.20 -20.92
C THR A 80 -6.00 4.50 -21.10
N GLY A 81 -6.57 4.11 -22.24
CA GLY A 81 -8.02 4.22 -22.48
C GLY A 81 -8.88 3.35 -21.54
N GLY A 82 -8.27 2.44 -20.77
CA GLY A 82 -8.94 1.57 -19.79
C GLY A 82 -9.12 2.20 -18.40
N GLY A 83 -8.94 3.51 -18.27
CA GLY A 83 -9.13 4.24 -17.00
C GLY A 83 -7.87 4.40 -16.15
N MET A 84 -6.70 3.95 -16.63
CA MET A 84 -5.43 4.28 -15.96
C MET A 84 -5.09 5.76 -16.22
N PRO A 85 -4.90 6.60 -15.19
CA PRO A 85 -4.59 8.01 -15.37
C PRO A 85 -3.17 8.20 -15.92
N SER A 86 -2.94 9.36 -16.54
CA SER A 86 -1.59 9.85 -16.86
C SER A 86 -0.92 10.37 -15.59
N PHE A 87 0.38 10.11 -15.44
CA PHE A 87 1.20 10.62 -14.32
C PHE A 87 2.28 11.61 -14.75
N SER A 88 2.26 12.10 -16.00
CA SER A 88 3.30 12.99 -16.55
C SER A 88 3.40 14.35 -15.83
N GLY A 89 2.35 14.79 -15.14
CA GLY A 89 2.35 16.00 -14.30
C GLY A 89 2.58 15.73 -12.81
N ASP A 90 2.53 14.47 -12.37
CA ASP A 90 2.63 14.08 -10.97
C ASP A 90 4.01 13.53 -10.60
N PHE A 91 4.69 12.89 -11.55
CA PHE A 91 5.99 12.25 -11.36
C PHE A 91 7.03 12.82 -12.33
N SER A 92 8.28 12.89 -11.87
CA SER A 92 9.40 13.21 -12.76
C SER A 92 9.64 12.06 -13.76
N ALA A 93 10.30 12.36 -14.89
CA ALA A 93 10.67 11.34 -15.87
C ALA A 93 11.53 10.22 -15.25
N GLU A 94 12.37 10.57 -14.28
CA GLU A 94 13.18 9.63 -13.51
C GLU A 94 12.30 8.72 -12.64
N GLU A 95 11.30 9.27 -11.95
CA GLU A 95 10.35 8.49 -11.14
C GLU A 95 9.55 7.51 -11.98
N ILE A 96 9.09 7.94 -13.15
CA ILE A 96 8.39 7.07 -14.10
C ILE A 96 9.31 5.93 -14.56
N ASN A 97 10.57 6.24 -14.88
CA ASN A 97 11.54 5.22 -15.29
C ASN A 97 11.83 4.22 -14.15
N ILE A 98 12.03 4.71 -12.93
CA ILE A 98 12.21 3.88 -11.72
C ILE A 98 10.99 2.96 -11.55
N MET A 99 9.77 3.48 -11.69
CA MET A 99 8.55 2.70 -11.59
C MET A 99 8.46 1.63 -12.68
N ALA A 100 8.80 1.97 -13.93
CA ALA A 100 8.79 1.01 -15.03
C ALA A 100 9.78 -0.14 -14.81
N ARG A 101 10.97 0.14 -14.24
CA ARG A 101 11.94 -0.89 -13.83
C ARG A 101 11.44 -1.71 -12.63
N PHE A 102 10.85 -1.06 -11.63
CA PHE A 102 10.31 -1.69 -10.43
C PHE A 102 9.19 -2.68 -10.72
N LEU A 103 8.32 -2.38 -11.69
CA LEU A 103 7.22 -3.25 -12.06
C LEU A 103 7.68 -4.57 -12.69
N GLN A 104 8.86 -4.58 -13.31
CA GLN A 104 9.47 -5.78 -13.90
C GLN A 104 10.21 -6.66 -12.89
N ASN A 105 10.33 -6.22 -11.64
CA ASN A 105 10.84 -7.01 -10.52
C ASN A 105 9.70 -7.69 -9.75
N PRO A 106 9.92 -8.86 -9.13
CA PRO A 106 8.92 -9.50 -8.28
C PRO A 106 8.37 -8.53 -7.22
N PRO A 107 7.06 -8.53 -6.94
CA PRO A 107 6.48 -7.62 -5.95
C PRO A 107 7.05 -7.92 -4.56
N PRO A 108 7.45 -6.90 -3.78
CA PRO A 108 7.80 -7.10 -2.38
C PRO A 108 6.56 -7.56 -1.61
N VAL A 109 6.73 -8.53 -0.73
CA VAL A 109 5.64 -9.01 0.14
C VAL A 109 5.53 -8.04 1.33
N PRO A 110 4.36 -7.44 1.58
CA PRO A 110 4.15 -6.63 2.78
C PRO A 110 4.38 -7.47 4.05
N PRO A 111 4.92 -6.88 5.13
CA PRO A 111 5.02 -7.59 6.39
C PRO A 111 3.63 -7.96 6.90
N GLU A 112 3.52 -9.18 7.44
CA GLU A 112 2.35 -9.62 8.19
C GLU A 112 2.30 -8.93 9.57
N PHE A 113 1.11 -8.86 10.15
CA PHE A 113 0.90 -8.32 11.50
C PHE A 113 0.32 -9.41 12.42
N PRO A 114 1.15 -10.30 12.99
CA PRO A 114 0.69 -11.43 13.78
C PRO A 114 0.22 -11.01 15.19
N LEU A 115 -0.40 -11.94 15.91
CA LEU A 115 -0.97 -11.70 17.24
C LEU A 115 0.05 -11.14 18.24
N GLU A 116 1.31 -11.58 18.16
CA GLU A 116 2.39 -11.11 19.01
C GLU A 116 2.56 -9.59 18.86
N GLN A 117 2.63 -9.08 17.62
CA GLN A 117 2.73 -7.64 17.35
C GLN A 117 1.45 -6.88 17.76
N MET A 118 0.28 -7.49 17.57
CA MET A 118 -0.99 -6.92 18.07
C MET A 118 -0.95 -6.74 19.59
N THR A 119 -0.49 -7.75 20.34
CA THR A 119 -0.40 -7.67 21.80
C THR A 119 0.70 -6.71 22.26
N GLU A 120 1.82 -6.63 21.55
CA GLU A 120 2.91 -5.68 21.83
C GLU A 120 2.48 -4.23 21.62
N SER A 121 1.57 -3.96 20.68
CA SER A 121 0.99 -2.63 20.46
C SER A 121 -0.18 -2.30 21.40
N TRP A 122 -0.79 -3.30 22.05
CA TRP A 122 -1.96 -3.09 22.89
C TRP A 122 -1.62 -2.31 24.18
N ARG A 123 -2.40 -1.27 24.46
CA ARG A 123 -2.28 -0.44 25.67
C ARG A 123 -3.65 -0.32 26.34
N LEU A 124 -3.76 -0.83 27.58
CA LEU A 124 -4.96 -0.67 28.41
C LEU A 124 -4.76 0.52 29.37
N ILE A 125 -5.32 1.68 29.01
CA ILE A 125 -5.15 2.91 29.79
C ILE A 125 -5.97 2.88 31.09
N VAL A 126 -7.26 2.51 31.00
CA VAL A 126 -8.16 2.41 32.16
C VAL A 126 -8.82 1.02 32.20
N PRO A 127 -8.46 0.16 33.17
CA PRO A 127 -9.08 -1.15 33.35
C PRO A 127 -10.61 -1.05 33.55
N PRO A 128 -11.42 -1.98 33.01
CA PRO A 128 -12.87 -1.93 33.13
C PRO A 128 -13.41 -1.77 34.55
N ALA A 129 -12.79 -2.43 35.54
CA ALA A 129 -13.19 -2.35 36.94
C ALA A 129 -13.02 -0.96 37.57
N GLN A 130 -12.17 -0.11 36.98
CA GLN A 130 -11.90 1.25 37.46
C GLN A 130 -12.74 2.31 36.72
N ARG A 131 -13.54 1.92 35.73
CA ARG A 131 -14.35 2.86 34.95
C ARG A 131 -15.61 3.28 35.72
N PRO A 132 -16.12 4.50 35.52
CA PRO A 132 -17.38 4.94 36.13
C PRO A 132 -18.55 4.00 35.83
N LYS A 133 -19.50 3.83 36.76
CA LYS A 133 -20.67 2.96 36.54
C LYS A 133 -21.81 3.67 35.78
N LYS A 134 -21.79 5.00 35.74
CA LYS A 134 -22.74 5.89 35.08
C LYS A 134 -22.01 7.14 34.56
N PRO A 135 -22.60 7.94 33.67
CA PRO A 135 -22.01 9.23 33.27
C PRO A 135 -21.74 10.13 34.49
N GLU A 136 -20.57 10.77 34.52
CA GLU A 136 -20.12 11.67 35.60
C GLU A 136 -20.17 13.16 35.19
N HIS A 137 -20.96 13.47 34.15
CA HIS A 137 -21.22 14.83 33.68
C HIS A 137 -22.74 15.03 33.47
N SER A 138 -23.17 16.29 33.41
CA SER A 138 -24.58 16.66 33.18
C SER A 138 -24.96 16.84 31.69
N LYS A 139 -23.99 16.74 30.77
CA LYS A 139 -24.22 16.91 29.33
C LYS A 139 -25.04 15.78 28.69
N ASN A 140 -25.74 16.09 27.61
CA ASN A 140 -26.51 15.16 26.80
C ASN A 140 -25.61 14.33 25.86
N TRP A 141 -24.93 13.32 26.42
CA TRP A 141 -23.99 12.48 25.66
C TRP A 141 -24.63 11.75 24.49
N GLN A 142 -25.95 11.55 24.50
CA GLN A 142 -26.69 10.90 23.40
C GLN A 142 -26.77 11.80 22.17
N ASN A 143 -26.58 13.12 22.32
CA ASN A 143 -26.54 14.09 21.24
C ASN A 143 -25.13 14.64 21.00
N PHE A 144 -24.09 13.86 21.30
CA PHE A 144 -22.72 14.26 20.97
C PHE A 144 -22.37 13.97 19.51
N PHE A 145 -21.54 14.85 18.94
CA PHE A 145 -20.97 14.69 17.61
C PHE A 145 -19.46 14.48 17.72
N GLY A 146 -18.97 13.38 17.14
CA GLY A 146 -17.54 13.16 16.93
C GLY A 146 -17.11 13.71 15.58
N ILE A 147 -16.28 14.74 15.56
CA ILE A 147 -15.77 15.40 14.35
C ILE A 147 -14.31 15.03 14.16
N VAL A 148 -14.03 14.37 13.04
CA VAL A 148 -12.68 13.95 12.66
C VAL A 148 -11.88 15.16 12.19
N LEU A 149 -10.80 15.47 12.91
CA LEU A 149 -9.80 16.45 12.54
C LEU A 149 -8.65 15.72 11.84
N ARG A 150 -8.92 15.26 10.61
CA ARG A 150 -8.16 14.23 9.89
C ARG A 150 -6.64 14.44 9.93
N ASP A 151 -6.17 15.55 9.37
CA ASP A 151 -4.72 15.77 9.20
C ASP A 151 -4.03 16.16 10.52
N ALA A 152 -4.80 16.57 11.53
CA ALA A 152 -4.29 16.81 12.88
C ALA A 152 -4.15 15.53 13.70
N GLY A 153 -4.72 14.40 13.25
CA GLY A 153 -4.73 13.14 13.98
C GLY A 153 -5.58 13.20 15.26
N LYS A 154 -6.68 13.96 15.24
CA LYS A 154 -7.52 14.22 16.42
C LYS A 154 -9.00 14.02 16.14
N VAL A 155 -9.78 13.90 17.21
CA VAL A 155 -11.24 13.92 17.19
C VAL A 155 -11.75 14.98 18.14
N ALA A 156 -12.56 15.90 17.66
CA ALA A 156 -13.30 16.82 18.51
C ALA A 156 -14.65 16.22 18.89
N ILE A 157 -15.01 16.26 20.17
CA ILE A 157 -16.33 15.90 20.69
C ILE A 157 -17.09 17.19 20.92
N LEU A 158 -18.20 17.37 20.21
CA LEU A 158 -19.06 18.53 20.33
C LEU A 158 -20.37 18.16 21.00
N ASP A 159 -20.88 19.07 21.82
CA ASP A 159 -22.22 19.01 22.36
C ASP A 159 -23.22 19.42 21.28
N GLY A 160 -24.13 18.52 20.91
CA GLY A 160 -25.11 18.78 19.85
C GLY A 160 -26.19 19.77 20.25
N ASP A 161 -26.38 20.06 21.54
CA ASP A 161 -27.36 21.05 22.01
C ASP A 161 -26.72 22.45 22.02
N SER A 162 -25.59 22.63 22.71
CA SER A 162 -24.94 23.94 22.86
C SER A 162 -24.01 24.33 21.71
N LYS A 163 -23.61 23.37 20.87
CA LYS A 163 -22.59 23.51 19.80
C LYS A 163 -21.18 23.80 20.31
N GLU A 164 -20.95 23.65 21.61
CA GLU A 164 -19.64 23.84 22.21
C GLU A 164 -18.75 22.60 22.04
N VAL A 165 -17.44 22.82 21.98
CA VAL A 165 -16.45 21.74 22.03
C VAL A 165 -16.36 21.24 23.47
N VAL A 166 -16.68 19.97 23.68
CA VAL A 166 -16.58 19.27 24.97
C VAL A 166 -15.14 18.83 25.22
N SER A 167 -14.48 18.27 24.19
CA SER A 167 -13.11 17.78 24.29
C SER A 167 -12.47 17.63 22.92
N ILE A 168 -11.14 17.62 22.87
CA ILE A 168 -10.36 17.22 21.71
C ILE A 168 -9.45 16.06 22.14
N VAL A 169 -9.64 14.91 21.51
CA VAL A 169 -8.93 13.68 21.81
C VAL A 169 -7.83 13.47 20.77
N ASP A 170 -6.60 13.24 21.23
CA ASP A 170 -5.48 12.87 20.37
C ASP A 170 -5.51 11.38 20.07
N THR A 171 -5.41 11.03 18.79
CA THR A 171 -5.40 9.64 18.31
C THR A 171 -4.06 9.25 17.68
N GLY A 172 -3.15 10.20 17.49
CA GLY A 172 -1.81 9.99 16.93
C GLY A 172 -1.72 9.85 15.41
N PHE A 173 -2.81 9.56 14.72
CA PHE A 173 -2.85 9.41 13.24
C PHE A 173 -4.21 9.80 12.66
N ALA A 174 -4.29 9.93 11.34
CA ALA A 174 -5.51 10.34 10.66
C ALA A 174 -6.66 9.33 10.85
N VAL A 175 -7.68 9.73 11.61
CA VAL A 175 -8.89 8.92 11.82
C VAL A 175 -9.71 8.86 10.53
N HIS A 176 -10.24 7.67 10.21
CA HIS A 176 -11.07 7.48 9.04
C HIS A 176 -12.58 7.56 9.37
N ILE A 177 -13.01 6.89 10.45
CA ILE A 177 -14.40 6.85 10.87
C ILE A 177 -14.51 6.80 12.40
N LEU A 178 -15.70 7.13 12.92
CA LEU A 178 -16.08 6.88 14.30
C LEU A 178 -17.30 5.97 14.36
N ARG A 179 -17.31 5.02 15.28
CA ARG A 179 -18.45 4.13 15.53
C ARG A 179 -18.73 4.04 17.02
N SER A 180 -20.00 4.07 17.39
CA SER A 180 -20.42 3.85 18.77
C SER A 180 -20.68 2.36 19.03
N SER A 181 -20.42 1.92 20.25
CA SER A 181 -20.97 0.67 20.79
C SER A 181 -22.50 0.73 20.80
N ALA A 182 -23.17 -0.43 20.86
CA ALA A 182 -24.63 -0.49 20.94
C ALA A 182 -25.23 0.31 22.12
N SER A 183 -24.51 0.39 23.25
CA SER A 183 -24.93 1.19 24.41
C SER A 183 -24.72 2.71 24.24
N GLY A 184 -23.99 3.13 23.21
CA GLY A 184 -23.54 4.51 23.01
C GLY A 184 -22.40 4.95 23.93
N ARG A 185 -22.00 4.14 24.91
CA ARG A 185 -20.99 4.49 25.92
C ARG A 185 -19.55 4.55 25.39
N TYR A 186 -19.18 3.62 24.51
CA TYR A 186 -17.84 3.56 23.92
C TYR A 186 -17.87 3.99 22.46
N PHE A 187 -16.83 4.72 22.04
CA PHE A 187 -16.58 5.06 20.65
C PHE A 187 -15.26 4.42 20.20
N TYR A 188 -15.22 3.99 18.95
CA TYR A 188 -14.09 3.35 18.30
C TYR A 188 -13.73 4.15 17.05
N SER A 189 -12.42 4.34 16.83
CA SER A 189 -11.82 5.08 15.71
C SER A 189 -10.76 4.25 15.03
#